data_AF-A0A3B0Z7A9-F1
#
_entry.id   AF-A0A3B0Z7A9-F1
#
_cell.length_a   1.000
_cell.length_b   1.000
_cell.length_c   1.000
_cell.angle_alpha   90.00
_cell.angle_beta   90.00
_cell.angle_gamma   90.00
#
_symmetry.space_group_name_H-M   'P 1'
#
loop_
_entity.id
_entity.type
_entity.pdbx_description
1 polymer ?
#
loop_
_entity_poly.entity_id
_entity_poly.type
_entity_poly.pdbx_seq_one_letter_code
_entity_poly.pdbx_strand_id
1 'polypeptide(L)'
;PEIPLHNNPAELGARVQTRKGDVSLQTQNDKGTKAKDTMMTLVQTARKLSVNTLDYIRDRISLSYQMPSLSSLINYGRKRNLTAVNLSSRQSSLGYGEDTINL
;
A
#
# COMPACT_ATOMS: atom_id res chain seq x y z
N PRO A 1 -13.39 6.97 -6.92
CA PRO A 1 -12.72 5.97 -6.06
C PRO A 1 -13.78 5.41 -5.12
N GLU A 2 -14.07 4.12 -5.18
CA GLU A 2 -15.04 3.49 -4.29
C GLU A 2 -14.36 3.28 -2.93
N ILE A 3 -14.81 4.03 -1.92
CA ILE A 3 -14.31 3.87 -0.55
C ILE A 3 -15.15 2.75 0.08
N PRO A 4 -14.53 1.69 0.62
CA PRO A 4 -15.28 0.63 1.29
C PRO A 4 -16.11 1.20 2.44
N LEU A 5 -17.36 0.76 2.59
CA LEU A 5 -18.23 1.18 3.70
C LEU A 5 -17.70 0.70 5.07
N HIS A 6 -16.87 -0.34 5.08
CA HIS A 6 -16.25 -0.88 6.30
C HIS A 6 -14.88 -0.23 6.57
N ASN A 7 -14.54 -0.09 7.85
CA ASN A 7 -13.25 0.47 8.29
C ASN A 7 -12.17 -0.59 8.56
N ASN A 8 -12.40 -1.87 8.25
CA ASN A 8 -11.49 -2.98 8.58
C ASN A 8 -10.00 -2.69 8.25
N PRO A 9 -9.64 -2.12 7.08
CA PRO A 9 -8.24 -1.83 6.78
C PRO A 9 -7.62 -0.77 7.71
N ALA A 10 -8.41 0.22 8.13
CA ALA A 10 -7.98 1.24 9.07
C ALA A 10 -7.88 0.67 10.50
N GLU A 11 -8.87 -0.11 10.92
CA GLU A 11 -8.88 -0.77 12.22
C GLU A 11 -7.70 -1.74 12.40
N LEU A 12 -7.41 -2.56 11.38
CA LEU A 12 -6.25 -3.46 11.38
C LEU A 12 -4.93 -2.66 11.55
N GLY A 13 -4.82 -1.49 10.92
CA GLY A 13 -3.68 -0.59 11.10
C GLY A 13 -3.53 -0.13 12.55
N ALA A 14 -4.62 0.34 13.16
CA ALA A 14 -4.62 0.77 14.57
C ALA A 14 -4.26 -0.38 15.53
N ARG A 15 -4.80 -1.58 15.29
CA ARG A 15 -4.51 -2.77 16.12
C ARG A 15 -3.03 -3.15 16.13
N VAL A 16 -2.32 -2.98 15.01
CA VAL A 16 -0.86 -3.22 14.96
C VAL A 16 -0.14 -2.29 15.94
N GLN A 17 -0.52 -1.01 15.99
CA GLN A 17 0.11 -0.04 16.88
C GLN A 17 -0.11 -0.39 18.35
N THR A 18 -1.35 -0.75 18.72
CA THR A 18 -1.70 -1.20 20.08
C THR A 18 -0.88 -2.42 20.48
N ARG A 19 -0.88 -3.48 19.64
CA ARG A 19 -0.12 -4.71 19.92
C ARG A 19 1.38 -4.46 20.06
N LYS A 20 1.92 -3.52 19.26
CA LYS A 20 3.34 -3.15 19.38
C LYS A 20 3.63 -2.41 20.68
N GLY A 21 2.67 -1.62 21.18
CA GLY A 21 2.72 -1.02 22.51
C GLY A 21 2.67 -2.06 23.63
N ASP A 22 1.83 -3.08 23.52
CA ASP A 22 1.73 -4.15 24.51
C ASP A 22 3.05 -4.91 24.67
N VAL A 23 3.74 -5.19 23.55
CA VAL A 23 5.00 -5.96 23.56
C VAL A 23 6.22 -5.10 23.90
N SER A 24 6.25 -3.84 23.49
CA SER A 24 7.45 -2.99 23.59
C SER A 24 7.33 -1.86 24.62
N LEU A 25 6.24 -1.85 25.40
CA LEU A 25 5.88 -0.78 26.33
C LEU A 25 5.76 0.60 25.66
N GLN A 26 5.54 1.61 26.51
CA GLN A 26 5.42 3.01 26.10
C GLN A 26 6.81 3.61 25.84
N THR A 27 6.85 4.61 24.96
CA THR A 27 8.04 5.40 24.70
C THR A 27 8.27 6.38 25.87
N GLN A 28 9.52 6.54 26.29
CA GLN A 28 9.86 7.37 27.46
C GLN A 28 10.08 8.85 27.12
N ASN A 29 10.22 9.19 25.83
CA ASN A 29 10.44 10.55 25.35
C ASN A 29 9.94 10.72 23.92
N ASP A 30 9.82 11.98 23.49
CA ASP A 30 9.32 12.36 22.18
C ASP A 30 10.15 11.81 21.01
N LYS A 31 11.47 11.70 21.19
CA LYS A 31 12.36 11.14 20.15
C LYS A 31 12.04 9.66 19.94
N GLY A 32 11.82 8.91 21.02
CA GLY A 32 11.41 7.50 20.99
C GLY A 32 10.05 7.33 20.32
N THR A 33 9.08 8.19 20.64
CA THR A 33 7.77 8.21 19.99
C THR A 33 7.90 8.43 18.49
N LYS A 34 8.64 9.47 18.08
CA LYS A 34 8.89 9.76 16.65
C LYS A 34 9.59 8.61 15.93
N ALA A 35 10.58 7.99 16.56
CA ALA A 35 11.30 6.85 15.98
C ALA A 35 10.37 5.64 15.80
N LYS A 36 9.57 5.30 16.81
CA LYS A 36 8.58 4.22 16.75
C LYS A 36 7.57 4.46 15.63
N ASP A 37 6.98 5.65 15.56
CA ASP A 37 5.94 5.98 14.60
C ASP A 37 6.47 5.99 13.15
N THR A 38 7.68 6.53 12.96
CA THR A 38 8.36 6.54 11.65
C THR A 38 8.65 5.13 11.17
N MET A 39 9.24 4.29 12.03
CA MET A 39 9.58 2.91 11.68
C MET A 39 8.33 2.07 11.44
N MET A 40 7.27 2.25 12.25
CA MET A 40 6.00 1.56 12.04
C MET A 40 5.36 1.93 10.70
N THR A 41 5.37 3.21 10.34
CA THR A 41 4.86 3.70 9.06
C THR A 41 5.65 3.10 7.88
N LEU A 42 6.98 3.10 7.96
CA LEU A 42 7.85 2.51 6.95
C LEU A 42 7.58 1.02 6.75
N VAL A 43 7.58 0.25 7.84
CA VAL A 43 7.36 -1.21 7.82
C VAL A 43 5.99 -1.54 7.23
N GLN A 44 4.93 -0.86 7.68
CA GLN A 44 3.57 -1.12 7.19
C GLN A 44 3.41 -0.74 5.72
N THR A 45 4.01 0.37 5.29
CA THR A 45 3.95 0.81 3.89
C THR A 45 4.71 -0.14 2.98
N ALA A 46 5.92 -0.57 3.35
CA ALA A 46 6.69 -1.54 2.59
C ALA A 46 5.93 -2.87 2.46
N ARG A 47 5.32 -3.36 3.54
CA ARG A 47 4.48 -4.58 3.53
C ARG A 47 3.28 -4.45 2.60
N LYS A 48 2.55 -3.33 2.64
CA LYS A 48 1.41 -3.08 1.73
C LYS A 48 1.83 -3.06 0.25
N LEU A 49 3.06 -2.65 -0.03
CA LEU A 49 3.63 -2.61 -1.38
C LEU A 49 4.36 -3.91 -1.76
N SER A 50 4.34 -4.93 -0.90
CA SER A 50 5.09 -6.19 -1.09
C SER A 50 6.60 -5.98 -1.27
N VAL A 51 7.17 -4.95 -0.63
CA VAL A 51 8.60 -4.67 -0.60
C VAL A 51 9.23 -5.29 0.64
N ASN A 52 10.39 -5.93 0.51
CA ASN A 52 11.14 -6.41 1.67
C ASN A 52 11.63 -5.22 2.52
N THR A 53 11.14 -5.16 3.75
CA THR A 53 11.41 -4.06 4.67
C THR A 53 12.89 -3.98 5.08
N LEU A 54 13.56 -5.11 5.31
CA LEU A 54 14.96 -5.12 5.74
C LEU A 54 15.87 -4.62 4.61
N ASP A 55 15.63 -5.08 3.38
CA ASP A 55 16.37 -4.64 2.20
C ASP A 55 16.17 -3.13 1.97
N TYR A 56 14.92 -2.66 2.11
CA TYR A 56 14.61 -1.24 1.97
C TYR A 56 15.30 -0.36 3.02
N ILE A 57 15.30 -0.80 4.29
CA ILE A 57 16.01 -0.08 5.37
C ILE A 57 17.51 -0.09 5.09
N ARG A 58 18.08 -1.23 4.69
CA ARG A 58 19.50 -1.34 4.34
C ARG A 58 19.88 -0.41 3.19
N ASP A 59 19.06 -0.32 2.15
CA ASP A 59 19.28 0.58 1.01
C ASP A 59 19.28 2.07 1.44
N ARG A 60 18.40 2.45 2.39
CA ARG A 60 18.33 3.81 2.93
C ARG A 60 19.47 4.15 3.88
N ILE A 61 19.86 3.23 4.76
CA ILE A 61 20.96 3.44 5.72
C ILE A 61 22.32 3.45 5.01
N SER A 62 22.49 2.62 3.98
CA SER A 62 23.72 2.59 3.17
C SER A 62 23.83 3.76 2.19
N LEU A 63 22.80 4.61 2.08
CA LEU A 63 22.73 5.71 1.11
C LEU A 63 22.90 5.25 -0.35
N SER A 64 22.61 3.98 -0.63
CA SER A 64 22.74 3.41 -1.98
C SER A 64 21.61 3.88 -2.90
N TYR A 65 20.42 4.12 -2.34
CA TYR A 65 19.21 4.59 -3.03
C TYR A 65 18.88 3.84 -4.33
N GLN A 66 19.21 2.56 -4.40
CA GLN A 66 18.97 1.73 -5.59
C GLN A 66 17.50 1.31 -5.69
N MET A 67 16.82 1.20 -4.54
CA MET A 67 15.39 0.89 -4.51
C MET A 67 14.57 2.16 -4.69
N PRO A 68 13.50 2.13 -5.51
CA PRO A 68 12.58 3.26 -5.64
C PRO A 68 11.96 3.63 -4.29
N SER A 69 11.66 4.92 -4.09
CA SER A 69 11.00 5.37 -2.86
C SER A 69 9.61 4.75 -2.73
N LEU A 70 9.17 4.44 -1.50
CA LEU A 70 7.82 3.89 -1.29
C LEU A 70 6.73 4.80 -1.84
N SER A 71 6.93 6.12 -1.80
CA SER A 71 6.00 7.09 -2.39
C SER A 71 5.88 6.95 -3.91
N SER A 72 6.99 6.72 -4.62
CA SER A 72 6.96 6.46 -6.06
C SER A 72 6.19 5.17 -6.37
N LEU A 73 6.40 4.10 -5.59
CA LEU A 73 5.72 2.82 -5.76
C LEU A 73 4.21 2.91 -5.56
N ILE A 74 3.75 3.71 -4.59
CA ILE A 74 2.32 4.01 -4.40
C ILE A 74 1.71 4.60 -5.68
N ASN A 75 2.41 5.56 -6.30
CA ASN A 75 1.94 6.19 -7.54
C ASN A 75 1.91 5.20 -8.72
N TYR A 76 2.90 4.31 -8.84
CA TYR A 76 2.90 3.27 -9.88
C TYR A 76 1.77 2.26 -9.70
N GLY A 77 1.53 1.78 -8.47
CA GLY A 77 0.42 0.88 -8.16
C GLY A 77 -0.94 1.52 -8.48
N ARG A 78 -1.10 2.82 -8.17
CA ARG A 78 -2.29 3.59 -8.52
C ARG A 78 -2.53 3.61 -10.04
N LYS A 79 -1.50 3.90 -10.85
CA LYS A 79 -1.62 3.96 -12.32
C LYS A 79 -2.00 2.61 -12.95
N ARG A 80 -1.45 1.49 -12.44
CA ARG A 80 -1.80 0.13 -12.90
C ARG A 80 -3.25 -0.25 -12.59
N ASN A 81 -3.73 0.10 -11.40
CA ASN A 81 -5.12 -0.18 -11.04
C ASN A 81 -6.12 0.69 -11.82
N LEU A 82 -5.81 1.96 -12.07
CA LEU A 82 -6.64 2.85 -12.89
C LEU A 82 -6.75 2.35 -14.35
N THR A 83 -5.65 1.86 -14.93
CA THR A 83 -5.66 1.31 -16.30
C THR A 83 -6.44 0.00 -16.38
N ALA A 84 -6.29 -0.90 -15.40
CA ALA A 84 -7.07 -2.15 -15.35
C ALA A 84 -8.58 -1.94 -15.15
N VAL A 85 -8.98 -0.99 -14.30
CA VAL A 85 -10.39 -0.60 -14.10
C VAL A 85 -10.99 0.04 -15.36
N ASN A 86 -10.21 0.84 -16.09
CA ASN A 86 -10.66 1.45 -17.35
C ASN A 86 -10.77 0.45 -18.50
N LEU A 87 -9.96 -0.60 -18.53
CA LEU A 87 -10.03 -1.65 -19.57
C LEU A 87 -11.24 -2.57 -19.36
N SER A 88 -11.51 -2.94 -18.10
CA SER A 88 -12.70 -3.75 -17.74
C SER A 88 -14.01 -3.01 -17.96
N SER A 89 -14.07 -1.71 -17.66
CA SER A 89 -15.26 -0.88 -17.95
C SER A 89 -15.48 -0.62 -19.44
N ARG A 90 -14.44 -0.62 -20.28
CA ARG A 90 -14.56 -0.54 -21.76
C ARG A 90 -15.04 -1.83 -22.41
N GLN A 91 -14.70 -3.00 -21.87
CA GLN A 91 -15.18 -4.28 -22.40
C GLN A 91 -16.69 -4.48 -22.16
N SER A 92 -17.23 -3.95 -21.06
CA SER A 92 -18.66 -3.94 -20.77
C SER A 92 -19.49 -3.05 -21.72
N SER A 93 -18.85 -2.08 -22.39
CA SER A 93 -19.50 -1.20 -23.38
C SER A 93 -19.37 -1.68 -24.84
N LEU A 94 -18.69 -2.80 -25.09
CA LEU A 94 -18.44 -3.35 -26.44
C LEU A 94 -19.20 -4.65 -26.75
N GLY A 95 -20.04 -5.15 -25.82
CA GLY A 95 -20.87 -6.32 -26.05
C GLY A 95 -22.34 -5.94 -26.13
N TYR A 96 -22.85 -5.75 -27.34
CA TYR A 96 -24.18 -6.14 -27.86
C TYR A 96 -24.42 -5.38 -29.17
N GLY A 97 -24.24 -6.07 -30.30
CA GLY A 97 -24.54 -5.57 -31.63
C GLY A 97 -23.42 -5.85 -32.60
N GLU A 98 -23.29 -7.11 -33.04
CA GLU A 98 -23.29 -7.41 -34.47
C GLU A 98 -23.94 -8.77 -34.65
N ASP A 99 -24.95 -8.75 -35.50
CA ASP A 99 -25.93 -9.79 -35.73
C ASP A 99 -25.32 -11.03 -36.37
N THR A 100 -25.90 -12.16 -35.99
CA THR A 100 -25.81 -13.45 -36.66
C THR A 100 -26.11 -13.35 -38.15
N ILE A 101 -25.12 -13.60 -39.01
CA ILE A 101 -25.36 -14.21 -40.33
C ILE A 101 -24.32 -15.30 -40.56
N ASN A 102 -24.72 -16.53 -40.26
CA ASN A 102 -24.17 -17.75 -40.86
C ASN A 102 -25.30 -18.78 -40.93
N LEU A 103 -26.09 -18.68 -42.00
CA LEU A 103 -26.81 -19.77 -42.66
C LEU A 103 -27.03 -19.37 -44.13
#